data_AF-A0A957YTT0-F1
#
_entry.id   AF-A0A957YTT0-F1
#
_cell.length_a   1.000
_cell.length_b   1.000
_cell.length_c   1.000
_cell.angle_alpha   90.00
_cell.angle_beta   90.00
_cell.angle_gamma   90.00
#
_symmetry.space_group_name_H-M   'P 1'
#
loop_
_entity.id
_entity.type
_entity.pdbx_description
1 polymer ?
#
loop_
_entity_poly.entity_id
_entity_poly.type
_entity_poly.pdbx_seq_one_letter_code
_entity_poly.pdbx_strand_id
1 'polypeptide(L)'
;MSRLAPTPTPLSPQSLDGGEFAERTEGNYRRSERLIRALDLALCVLALPTLLPLILLFGLAIKLTSPGPVFYRARRVGQHGKIFYLLKFRSMYLNADRMGPGITVQNDPRVTSIGRLLRRAKLDELPQIFNVLWGDMSMVGPRPEDPRYVEHYKPVERQLLSVRPGITSVASLYYSAEETLLHGEDWEKAYLEQILPHKLALDAAYVQEYSVRSYLAIIFASVVKLTGLPKLVEVITHRIRNRHIFAADLVLWAITPIVAWCLLNNQLYLPSAVDSRLVLYMVVATLVKVSVYYGFGLYRRYWQYTGIHDLALLTGANATITVCLAFGYLVIAQFGLLPTLSIIPTLPIVDGLLSGVFSGSTRLGMRMLNEWMRAHHEFGNRHRVIIASAGSAGIAALR
;
A
#
# COMPACT_ATOMS: atom_id res chain seq x y z
N MET A 1 -2.48 -19.83 13.24
CA MET A 1 -1.34 -19.55 14.14
C MET A 1 -0.19 -18.96 13.32
N SER A 2 -0.27 -17.67 12.97
CA SER A 2 0.82 -16.96 12.28
C SER A 2 1.87 -16.58 13.31
N ARG A 3 3.12 -17.00 13.10
CA ARG A 3 4.26 -16.67 13.97
C ARG A 3 4.38 -15.15 14.09
N LEU A 4 4.18 -14.64 15.30
CA LEU A 4 4.55 -13.28 15.67
C LEU A 4 6.04 -13.11 15.34
N ALA A 5 6.39 -12.04 14.63
CA ALA A 5 7.79 -11.67 14.40
C ALA A 5 8.52 -11.56 15.76
N PRO A 6 9.82 -11.88 15.83
CA PRO A 6 10.57 -11.79 17.08
C PRO A 6 10.49 -10.38 17.66
N THR A 7 10.23 -10.31 18.96
CA THR A 7 10.26 -9.08 19.75
C THR A 7 11.62 -8.38 19.57
N PRO A 8 11.66 -7.07 19.26
CA PRO A 8 12.91 -6.34 19.33
C PRO A 8 13.41 -6.35 20.79
N THR A 9 14.70 -6.63 20.95
CA THR A 9 15.37 -6.76 22.25
C THR A 9 15.22 -5.47 23.07
N PRO A 10 14.80 -5.52 24.35
CA PRO A 10 14.81 -4.34 25.21
C PRO A 10 16.24 -3.82 25.35
N LEU A 11 16.45 -2.54 25.09
CA LEU A 11 17.77 -1.90 25.22
C LEU A 11 18.18 -1.76 26.68
N SER A 12 19.48 -1.95 26.94
CA SER A 12 20.08 -1.84 28.27
C SER A 12 20.24 -0.38 28.73
N PRO A 13 20.16 -0.09 30.04
CA PRO A 13 20.12 1.29 30.56
C PRO A 13 21.41 2.10 30.44
N GLN A 14 22.51 1.51 29.95
CA GLN A 14 23.86 2.08 30.08
C GLN A 14 24.33 2.96 28.90
N SER A 15 23.50 3.20 27.88
CA SER A 15 23.90 3.96 26.67
C SER A 15 23.52 5.45 26.69
N LEU A 16 23.06 5.99 27.83
CA LEU A 16 22.57 7.36 27.94
C LEU A 16 23.40 8.17 28.94
N ASP A 17 24.52 8.72 28.47
CA ASP A 17 25.19 9.82 29.16
C ASP A 17 24.34 11.09 28.91
N GLY A 18 23.50 11.43 29.90
CA GLY A 18 22.24 12.16 29.74
C GLY A 18 22.30 13.68 29.58
N GLY A 19 23.49 14.29 29.50
CA GLY A 19 23.66 15.75 29.44
C GLY A 19 23.78 16.29 28.01
N GLU A 20 24.81 15.90 27.28
CA GLU A 20 25.13 16.45 25.94
C GLU A 20 24.21 15.92 24.82
N PHE A 21 23.73 14.68 24.93
CA PHE A 21 22.79 14.12 23.95
C PHE A 21 21.40 14.74 24.10
N ALA A 22 20.99 15.11 25.32
CA ALA A 22 19.69 15.72 25.59
C ALA A 22 19.57 17.13 24.98
N GLU A 23 20.58 18.00 25.17
CA GLU A 23 20.57 19.38 24.64
C GLU A 23 20.65 19.44 23.11
N ARG A 24 21.50 18.61 22.48
CA ARG A 24 21.65 18.58 21.01
C ARG A 24 20.40 18.00 20.32
N THR A 25 19.68 17.13 21.01
CA THR A 25 18.44 16.50 20.51
C THR A 25 17.23 17.43 20.68
N GLU A 26 17.16 18.25 21.73
CA GLU A 26 16.06 19.22 21.94
C GLU A 26 15.92 20.23 20.80
N GLY A 27 17.02 20.77 20.27
CA GLY A 27 16.99 21.78 19.20
C GLY A 27 16.40 21.24 17.89
N ASN A 28 16.83 20.04 17.48
CA ASN A 28 16.33 19.36 16.29
C ASN A 28 14.89 18.85 16.48
N TYR A 29 14.57 18.40 17.68
CA TYR A 29 13.23 17.98 18.06
C TYR A 29 12.23 19.13 17.97
N ARG A 30 12.53 20.29 18.59
CA ARG A 30 11.66 21.48 18.55
C ARG A 30 11.48 22.03 17.13
N ARG A 31 12.53 21.98 16.29
CA ARG A 31 12.42 22.34 14.87
C ARG A 31 11.49 21.39 14.13
N SER A 32 11.69 20.08 14.30
CA SER A 32 10.85 19.05 13.69
C SER A 32 9.40 19.19 14.14
N GLU A 33 9.15 19.42 15.42
CA GLU A 33 7.82 19.62 15.98
C GLU A 33 7.10 20.81 15.35
N ARG A 34 7.77 21.97 15.18
CA ARG A 34 7.18 23.15 14.52
C ARG A 34 6.85 22.88 13.05
N LEU A 35 7.74 22.20 12.34
CA LEU A 35 7.53 21.84 10.93
C LEU A 35 6.37 20.84 10.78
N ILE A 36 6.36 19.79 11.60
CA ILE A 36 5.26 18.82 11.67
C ILE A 36 3.95 19.53 11.99
N ARG A 37 3.95 20.48 12.94
CA ARG A 37 2.76 21.27 13.26
C ARG A 37 2.25 22.07 12.06
N ALA A 38 3.14 22.69 11.29
CA ALA A 38 2.76 23.40 10.07
C ALA A 38 2.18 22.45 9.01
N LEU A 39 2.76 21.25 8.86
CA LEU A 39 2.26 20.21 7.97
C LEU A 39 0.88 19.68 8.41
N ASP A 40 0.67 19.44 9.71
CA ASP A 40 -0.61 19.03 10.27
C ASP A 40 -1.71 20.03 9.90
N LEU A 41 -1.45 21.33 10.10
CA LEU A 41 -2.39 22.39 9.78
C LEU A 41 -2.63 22.49 8.27
N ALA A 42 -1.59 22.40 7.44
CA ALA A 42 -1.72 22.39 5.99
C ALA A 42 -2.59 21.21 5.50
N LEU A 43 -2.33 20.00 6.01
CA LEU A 43 -3.13 18.81 5.69
C LEU A 43 -4.57 18.96 6.16
N CYS A 44 -4.81 19.54 7.35
CA CYS A 44 -6.16 19.80 7.83
C CYS A 44 -6.90 20.80 6.93
N VAL A 45 -6.25 21.91 6.55
CA VAL A 45 -6.84 22.92 5.66
C VAL A 45 -7.20 22.33 4.30
N LEU A 46 -6.36 21.44 3.75
CA LEU A 46 -6.64 20.74 2.49
C LEU A 46 -7.76 19.70 2.63
N ALA A 47 -7.86 19.02 3.78
CA ALA A 47 -8.85 17.96 3.99
C ALA A 47 -10.23 18.48 4.43
N LEU A 48 -10.28 19.60 5.15
CA LEU A 48 -11.50 20.17 5.73
C LEU A 48 -12.63 20.41 4.71
N PRO A 49 -12.40 20.98 3.51
CA PRO A 49 -13.48 21.20 2.53
C PRO A 49 -14.21 19.91 2.15
N THR A 50 -13.51 18.77 2.13
CA THR A 50 -14.09 17.46 1.83
C THR A 50 -14.68 16.80 3.08
N LEU A 51 -14.01 16.93 4.22
CA LEU A 51 -14.42 16.28 5.47
C LEU A 51 -15.58 17.00 6.15
N LEU A 52 -15.70 18.33 6.03
CA LEU A 52 -16.72 19.10 6.71
C LEU A 52 -18.15 18.75 6.23
N PRO A 53 -18.44 18.65 4.92
CA PRO A 53 -19.74 18.16 4.45
C PRO A 53 -20.06 16.74 4.95
N LEU A 54 -19.07 15.85 4.99
CA LEU A 54 -19.24 14.49 5.52
C LEU A 54 -19.53 14.51 7.02
N ILE A 55 -18.81 15.35 7.78
CA ILE A 55 -18.99 15.49 9.22
C ILE A 55 -20.41 16.00 9.53
N LEU A 56 -20.88 16.99 8.76
CA LEU A 56 -22.23 17.53 8.88
C LEU A 56 -23.30 16.49 8.51
N LEU A 57 -23.10 15.75 7.41
CA LEU A 57 -24.01 14.70 6.96
C LEU A 57 -24.18 13.61 8.02
N PHE A 58 -23.06 13.05 8.51
CA PHE A 58 -23.12 12.02 9.55
C PHE A 58 -23.60 12.58 10.89
N GLY A 59 -23.24 13.82 11.21
CA GLY A 59 -23.73 14.49 12.41
C GLY A 59 -25.25 14.64 12.41
N LEU A 60 -25.83 15.03 11.28
CA LEU A 60 -27.28 15.11 11.09
C LEU A 60 -27.91 13.72 11.16
N ALA A 61 -27.33 12.72 10.51
CA ALA A 61 -27.83 11.34 10.56
C ALA A 61 -27.88 10.80 12.00
N ILE A 62 -26.84 11.06 12.82
CA ILE A 62 -26.83 10.66 14.24
C ILE A 62 -27.93 11.39 15.02
N LYS A 63 -28.11 12.69 14.78
CA LYS A 63 -29.10 13.53 15.47
C LYS A 63 -30.53 13.11 15.17
N LEU A 64 -30.80 12.73 13.91
CA LEU A 64 -32.13 12.29 13.46
C LEU A 64 -32.46 10.85 13.90
N THR A 65 -31.44 9.99 14.05
CA THR A 65 -31.65 8.56 14.37
C THR A 65 -31.58 8.23 15.85
N SER A 66 -31.01 9.10 16.69
CA SER A 66 -30.89 8.84 18.14
C SER A 66 -30.86 10.13 18.97
N PRO A 67 -31.56 10.19 20.12
CA PRO A 67 -31.58 11.38 20.97
C PRO A 67 -30.22 11.63 21.64
N GLY A 68 -29.84 12.91 21.81
CA GLY A 68 -28.63 13.36 22.53
C GLY A 68 -27.56 14.04 21.65
N PRO A 69 -26.28 14.10 22.10
CA PRO A 69 -25.20 14.80 21.40
C PRO A 69 -24.65 14.02 20.19
N VAL A 70 -24.18 14.74 19.17
CA VAL A 70 -23.56 14.16 17.98
C VAL A 70 -22.19 13.55 18.27
N PHE A 71 -21.39 14.26 19.08
CA PHE A 71 -20.03 13.85 19.40
C PHE A 71 -19.95 13.16 20.76
N TYR A 72 -19.21 12.06 20.80
CA TYR A 72 -18.71 11.45 22.03
C TYR A 72 -17.32 12.01 22.34
N ARG A 73 -17.06 12.27 23.62
CA ARG A 73 -15.80 12.86 24.11
C ARG A 73 -15.11 11.86 25.03
N ALA A 74 -14.06 11.21 24.54
CA ALA A 74 -13.28 10.26 25.34
C ALA A 74 -12.12 11.00 26.03
N ARG A 75 -11.95 10.82 27.35
CA ARG A 75 -10.76 11.34 28.05
C ARG A 75 -9.54 10.54 27.60
N ARG A 76 -8.48 11.24 27.21
CA ARG A 76 -7.21 10.65 26.80
C ARG A 76 -6.03 11.46 27.31
N VAL A 77 -4.87 10.82 27.38
CA VAL A 77 -3.61 11.48 27.72
C VAL A 77 -2.90 11.92 26.45
N GLY A 78 -2.54 13.20 26.39
CA GLY A 78 -1.79 13.81 25.30
C GLY A 78 -0.37 14.19 25.70
N GLN A 79 0.20 15.13 24.95
CA GLN A 79 1.58 15.57 25.14
C GLN A 79 1.82 16.08 26.57
N HIS A 80 2.97 15.70 27.14
CA HIS A 80 3.41 15.98 28.50
C HIS A 80 2.41 15.52 29.58
N GLY A 81 1.63 14.47 29.29
CA GLY A 81 0.64 13.93 30.23
C GLY A 81 -0.64 14.77 30.35
N LYS A 82 -0.82 15.80 29.51
CA LYS A 82 -2.01 16.65 29.57
C LYS A 82 -3.25 15.88 29.13
N ILE A 83 -4.30 15.92 29.93
CA ILE A 83 -5.58 15.28 29.59
C ILE A 83 -6.32 16.14 28.57
N PHE A 84 -6.81 15.51 27.50
CA PHE A 84 -7.67 16.15 26.50
C PHE A 84 -8.87 15.26 26.17
N TYR A 85 -9.82 15.80 25.40
CA TYR A 85 -11.01 15.09 24.96
C TYR A 85 -10.90 14.71 23.49
N LEU A 86 -10.67 13.43 23.23
CA LEU A 86 -10.69 12.86 21.89
C LEU A 86 -12.13 12.85 21.35
N LEU A 87 -12.34 13.53 20.23
CA LEU A 87 -13.66 13.60 19.58
C LEU A 87 -13.90 12.38 18.70
N LYS A 88 -15.08 11.78 18.87
CA LYS A 88 -15.60 10.76 17.96
C LYS A 88 -17.07 11.04 17.66
N PHE A 89 -17.58 10.51 16.56
CA PHE A 89 -19.01 10.42 16.41
C PHE A 89 -19.60 9.46 17.44
N ARG A 90 -20.76 9.82 17.98
CA ARG A 90 -21.50 8.93 18.84
C ARG A 90 -22.03 7.75 18.02
N SER A 91 -21.49 6.57 18.30
CA SER A 91 -21.91 5.32 17.66
C SER A 91 -22.84 4.47 18.54
N MET A 92 -22.88 4.72 19.85
CA MET A 92 -23.72 4.00 20.82
C MET A 92 -24.91 4.84 21.33
N TYR A 93 -25.97 4.17 21.79
CA TYR A 93 -27.08 4.82 22.49
C TYR A 93 -26.60 5.48 23.79
N LEU A 94 -27.35 6.49 24.25
CA LEU A 94 -27.04 7.16 25.50
C LEU A 94 -27.04 6.15 26.67
N ASN A 95 -26.09 6.28 27.59
CA ASN A 95 -25.92 5.39 28.74
C ASN A 95 -25.59 3.92 28.39
N ALA A 96 -25.04 3.66 27.19
CA ALA A 96 -24.53 2.33 26.81
C ALA A 96 -23.56 1.73 27.84
N ASP A 97 -22.77 2.55 28.51
CA ASP A 97 -21.83 2.14 29.56
C ASP A 97 -22.53 1.47 30.76
N ARG A 98 -23.82 1.74 30.97
CA ARG A 98 -24.66 1.13 32.02
C ARG A 98 -25.36 -0.15 31.56
N MET A 99 -25.29 -0.47 30.26
CA MET A 99 -26.07 -1.54 29.63
C MET A 99 -25.25 -2.78 29.28
N GLY A 100 -23.95 -2.82 29.58
CA GLY A 100 -23.11 -3.98 29.25
C GLY A 100 -21.62 -3.76 29.47
N PRO A 101 -20.78 -4.77 29.16
CA PRO A 101 -19.34 -4.77 29.42
C PRO A 101 -18.59 -3.66 28.65
N GLY A 102 -17.41 -3.25 29.12
CA GLY A 102 -16.60 -2.17 28.53
C GLY A 102 -16.06 -2.46 27.11
N ILE A 103 -16.15 -3.71 26.64
CA ILE A 103 -15.78 -4.13 25.29
C ILE A 103 -17.02 -4.22 24.40
N THR A 104 -16.89 -3.79 23.14
CA THR A 104 -17.95 -3.97 22.13
C THR A 104 -17.83 -5.36 21.53
N VAL A 105 -18.90 -6.15 21.60
CA VAL A 105 -18.98 -7.46 20.94
C VAL A 105 -19.55 -7.32 19.53
N GLN A 106 -19.41 -8.37 18.71
CA GLN A 106 -20.05 -8.40 17.40
C GLN A 106 -21.57 -8.32 17.55
N ASN A 107 -22.22 -7.41 16.81
CA ASN A 107 -23.66 -7.11 16.92
C ASN A 107 -24.12 -6.60 18.30
N ASP A 108 -23.27 -5.84 18.99
CA ASP A 108 -23.62 -5.22 20.27
C ASP A 108 -24.90 -4.36 20.18
N PRO A 109 -25.95 -4.67 20.98
CA PRO A 109 -27.25 -3.98 20.93
C PRO A 109 -27.16 -2.51 21.35
N ARG A 110 -26.06 -2.11 22.02
CA ARG A 110 -25.81 -0.73 22.43
C ARG A 110 -25.41 0.16 21.26
N VAL A 111 -25.01 -0.41 20.13
CA VAL A 111 -24.56 0.33 18.95
C VAL A 111 -25.76 0.70 18.06
N THR A 112 -25.89 1.99 17.73
CA THR A 112 -26.95 2.48 16.85
C THR A 112 -26.78 1.96 15.42
N SER A 113 -27.84 1.96 14.61
CA SER A 113 -27.75 1.53 13.20
C SER A 113 -26.76 2.37 12.38
N ILE A 114 -26.78 3.69 12.54
CA ILE A 114 -25.77 4.58 11.93
C ILE A 114 -24.38 4.34 12.56
N GLY A 115 -24.31 4.12 13.88
CA GLY A 115 -23.07 3.80 14.57
C GLY A 115 -22.40 2.54 14.05
N ARG A 116 -23.17 1.51 13.67
CA ARG A 116 -22.64 0.29 13.04
C ARG A 116 -21.97 0.60 11.71
N LEU A 117 -22.57 1.46 10.88
CA LEU A 117 -21.98 1.92 9.63
C LEU A 117 -20.68 2.71 9.89
N LEU A 118 -20.72 3.67 10.81
CA LEU A 118 -19.58 4.52 11.14
C LEU A 118 -18.38 3.69 11.61
N ARG A 119 -18.58 2.74 12.54
CA ARG A 119 -17.49 1.90 13.06
C ARG A 119 -16.93 0.95 12.00
N ARG A 120 -17.80 0.32 11.20
CA ARG A 120 -17.37 -0.59 10.11
C ARG A 120 -16.49 0.13 9.10
N ALA A 121 -16.84 1.38 8.78
CA ALA A 121 -16.09 2.21 7.85
C ALA A 121 -14.98 3.05 8.53
N LYS A 122 -14.79 2.94 9.85
CA LYS A 122 -13.91 3.78 10.67
C LYS A 122 -14.13 5.30 10.50
N LEU A 123 -15.36 5.68 10.14
CA LEU A 123 -15.77 7.08 9.96
C LEU A 123 -16.12 7.74 11.29
N ASP A 124 -16.24 6.98 12.38
CA ASP A 124 -16.48 7.52 13.72
C ASP A 124 -15.32 8.38 14.24
N GLU A 125 -14.11 8.22 13.67
CA GLU A 125 -12.91 8.98 14.04
C GLU A 125 -12.72 10.28 13.23
N LEU A 126 -13.57 10.57 12.23
CA LEU A 126 -13.47 11.80 11.43
C LEU A 126 -13.42 13.11 12.26
N PRO A 127 -14.17 13.25 13.39
CA PRO A 127 -14.12 14.46 14.19
C PRO A 127 -12.76 14.74 14.86
N GLN A 128 -11.84 13.77 14.90
CA GLN A 128 -10.50 13.96 15.46
C GLN A 128 -9.67 15.00 14.69
N ILE A 129 -10.04 15.34 13.45
CA ILE A 129 -9.40 16.44 12.73
C ILE A 129 -9.48 17.77 13.51
N PHE A 130 -10.54 17.99 14.29
CA PHE A 130 -10.64 19.17 15.15
C PHE A 130 -9.64 19.12 16.31
N ASN A 131 -9.34 17.94 16.87
CA ASN A 131 -8.28 17.78 17.87
C ASN A 131 -6.90 18.10 17.29
N VAL A 132 -6.67 17.76 16.02
CA VAL A 132 -5.44 18.18 15.32
C VAL A 132 -5.44 19.70 15.17
N LEU A 133 -6.52 20.32 14.71
CA LEU A 133 -6.58 21.79 14.58
C LEU A 133 -6.34 22.53 15.90
N TRP A 134 -6.91 22.05 17.02
CA TRP A 134 -6.71 22.64 18.35
C TRP A 134 -5.30 22.42 18.91
N GLY A 135 -4.55 21.45 18.36
CA GLY A 135 -3.18 21.16 18.77
C GLY A 135 -3.05 20.16 19.90
N ASP A 136 -4.15 19.51 20.27
CA ASP A 136 -4.15 18.36 21.19
C ASP A 136 -3.52 17.12 20.53
N MET A 137 -3.68 17.00 19.21
CA MET A 137 -3.20 15.89 18.39
C MET A 137 -2.35 16.37 17.21
N SER A 138 -1.63 15.42 16.62
CA SER A 138 -0.99 15.50 15.31
C SER A 138 -1.64 14.49 14.36
N MET A 139 -1.39 14.58 13.05
CA MET A 139 -1.80 13.53 12.12
C MET A 139 -1.04 12.22 12.43
N VAL A 140 0.24 12.33 12.80
CA VAL A 140 1.11 11.18 13.14
C VAL A 140 1.70 11.32 14.54
N GLY A 141 1.54 10.27 15.33
CA GLY A 141 2.08 10.20 16.69
C GLY A 141 1.60 8.95 17.40
N PRO A 142 2.12 8.65 18.60
CA PRO A 142 1.64 7.56 19.43
C PRO A 142 0.13 7.64 19.63
N ARG A 143 -0.55 6.50 19.69
CA ARG A 143 -2.01 6.50 19.86
C ARG A 143 -2.37 7.07 21.24
N PRO A 144 -3.35 7.99 21.37
CA PRO A 144 -3.74 8.52 22.66
C PRO A 144 -4.39 7.43 23.51
N GLU A 145 -3.79 7.11 24.66
CA GLU A 145 -4.28 6.08 25.57
C GLU A 145 -5.17 6.62 26.68
N ASP A 146 -5.96 5.71 27.26
CA ASP A 146 -6.81 6.01 28.42
C ASP A 146 -5.91 6.30 29.63
N PRO A 147 -6.20 7.33 30.45
CA PRO A 147 -5.44 7.62 31.66
C PRO A 147 -5.19 6.39 32.54
N ARG A 148 -6.17 5.48 32.65
CA ARG A 148 -6.05 4.24 33.44
C ARG A 148 -4.90 3.35 32.98
N TYR A 149 -4.62 3.31 31.68
CA TYR A 149 -3.51 2.51 31.13
C TYR A 149 -2.18 3.25 31.22
N VAL A 150 -2.20 4.57 31.09
CA VAL A 150 -0.99 5.40 31.23
C VAL A 150 -0.42 5.37 32.65
N GLU A 151 -1.28 5.18 33.66
CA GLU A 151 -0.84 4.97 35.05
C GLU A 151 0.10 3.76 35.21
N HIS A 152 -0.03 2.75 34.34
CA HIS A 152 0.79 1.54 34.36
C HIS A 152 2.07 1.67 33.53
N TYR A 153 2.34 2.83 32.90
CA TYR A 153 3.51 3.01 32.06
C TYR A 153 4.80 3.05 32.88
N LYS A 154 5.79 2.30 32.39
CA LYS A 154 7.17 2.35 32.89
C LYS A 154 7.80 3.72 32.56
N PRO A 155 8.86 4.13 33.29
CA PRO A 155 9.54 5.40 33.02
C PRO A 155 9.98 5.58 31.57
N VAL A 156 10.43 4.50 30.92
CA VAL A 156 10.82 4.50 29.49
C VAL A 156 9.60 4.73 28.58
N GLU A 157 8.46 4.11 28.88
CA GLU A 157 7.23 4.24 28.09
C GLU A 157 6.61 5.64 28.20
N ARG A 158 6.86 6.35 29.31
CA ARG A 158 6.42 7.75 29.47
C ARG A 158 7.09 8.71 28.48
N GLN A 159 8.21 8.34 27.86
CA GLN A 159 8.82 9.12 26.78
C GLN A 159 7.88 9.27 25.57
N LEU A 160 6.92 8.35 25.39
CA LEU A 160 5.88 8.45 24.35
C LEU A 160 5.01 9.71 24.50
N LEU A 161 4.88 10.21 25.71
CA LEU A 161 4.12 11.42 26.01
C LEU A 161 4.90 12.71 25.67
N SER A 162 6.16 12.62 25.21
CA SER A 162 6.94 13.82 24.81
C SER A 162 6.43 14.47 23.51
N VAL A 163 5.79 13.69 22.64
CA VAL A 163 5.21 14.11 21.36
C VAL A 163 3.69 14.24 21.45
N ARG A 164 3.07 14.96 20.52
CA ARG A 164 1.61 14.95 20.38
C ARG A 164 1.13 13.55 19.95
N PRO A 165 0.02 13.05 20.51
CA PRO A 165 -0.59 11.83 20.01
C PRO A 165 -1.10 11.98 18.57
N GLY A 166 -1.17 10.87 17.84
CA GLY A 166 -1.52 10.84 16.42
C GLY A 166 -2.93 10.30 16.11
N ILE A 167 -3.50 10.72 14.99
CA ILE A 167 -4.62 10.00 14.35
C ILE A 167 -4.12 8.63 13.85
N THR A 168 -2.95 8.61 13.20
CA THR A 168 -2.25 7.37 12.80
C THR A 168 -0.94 7.23 13.57
N SER A 169 -0.51 5.97 13.75
CA SER A 169 0.71 5.60 14.47
C SER A 169 1.32 4.34 13.87
N VAL A 170 2.58 4.03 14.23
CA VAL A 170 3.22 2.77 13.81
C VAL A 170 2.44 1.58 14.36
N ALA A 171 2.04 1.65 15.63
CA ALA A 171 1.18 0.65 16.24
C ALA A 171 -0.17 0.50 15.50
N SER A 172 -0.79 1.60 15.07
CA SER A 172 -2.06 1.57 14.31
C SER A 172 -1.92 0.94 12.92
N LEU A 173 -0.76 1.13 12.29
CA LEU A 173 -0.40 0.47 11.03
C LEU A 173 -0.12 -1.02 11.20
N TYR A 174 0.38 -1.46 12.36
CA TYR A 174 0.58 -2.90 12.61
C TYR A 174 -0.73 -3.58 13.06
N TYR A 175 -1.46 -2.96 14.00
CA TYR A 175 -2.65 -3.50 14.65
C TYR A 175 -3.98 -2.99 14.07
N SER A 176 -4.10 -2.89 12.75
CA SER A 176 -5.32 -2.33 12.13
C SER A 176 -6.60 -3.17 12.34
N ALA A 177 -6.46 -4.45 12.69
CA ALA A 177 -7.54 -5.41 12.93
C ALA A 177 -7.55 -5.92 14.38
N GLU A 178 -7.05 -5.12 15.32
CA GLU A 178 -6.95 -5.46 16.74
C GLU A 178 -8.27 -5.95 17.37
N GLU A 179 -9.42 -5.43 16.92
CA GLU A 179 -10.73 -5.83 17.41
C GLU A 179 -11.01 -7.34 17.21
N THR A 180 -10.31 -8.01 16.29
CA THR A 180 -10.38 -9.48 16.09
C THR A 180 -9.46 -10.28 17.01
N LEU A 181 -8.55 -9.62 17.73
CA LEU A 181 -7.60 -10.25 18.66
C LEU A 181 -8.12 -10.23 20.10
N LEU A 182 -9.06 -9.34 20.42
CA LEU A 182 -9.60 -9.14 21.76
C LEU A 182 -10.96 -9.84 21.90
N HIS A 183 -10.96 -11.07 22.42
CA HIS A 183 -12.17 -11.87 22.70
C HIS A 183 -12.06 -12.55 24.08
N GLY A 184 -13.20 -12.71 24.77
CA GLY A 184 -13.29 -13.41 26.07
C GLY A 184 -13.46 -12.48 27.28
N GLU A 185 -13.61 -13.07 28.47
CA GLU A 185 -13.84 -12.35 29.73
C GLU A 185 -12.57 -11.63 30.24
N ASP A 186 -11.37 -12.20 30.00
CA ASP A 186 -10.07 -11.66 30.42
C ASP A 186 -9.38 -10.75 29.38
N TRP A 187 -10.16 -10.15 28.48
CA TRP A 187 -9.62 -9.36 27.36
C TRP A 187 -8.73 -8.18 27.81
N GLU A 188 -9.05 -7.55 28.95
CA GLU A 188 -8.29 -6.40 29.47
C GLU A 188 -6.91 -6.83 29.97
N LYS A 189 -6.82 -8.00 30.62
CA LYS A 189 -5.55 -8.59 31.03
C LYS A 189 -4.71 -8.98 29.82
N ALA A 190 -5.32 -9.64 28.84
CA ALA A 190 -4.65 -9.99 27.58
C ALA A 190 -4.14 -8.74 26.83
N TYR A 191 -4.92 -7.65 26.85
CA TYR A 191 -4.50 -6.37 26.30
C TYR A 191 -3.26 -5.83 27.01
N LEU A 192 -3.29 -5.73 28.34
CA LEU A 192 -2.20 -5.19 29.15
C LEU A 192 -0.91 -6.01 29.07
N GLU A 193 -1.01 -7.33 29.03
CA GLU A 193 0.16 -8.23 29.08
C GLU A 193 0.75 -8.51 27.70
N GLN A 194 -0.07 -8.59 26.64
CA GLN A 194 0.39 -9.09 25.33
C GLN A 194 0.41 -8.01 24.25
N ILE A 195 -0.59 -7.12 24.22
CA ILE A 195 -0.77 -6.18 23.10
C ILE A 195 -0.14 -4.83 23.42
N LEU A 196 -0.44 -4.27 24.60
CA LEU A 196 0.02 -2.95 25.00
C LEU A 196 1.55 -2.83 24.96
N PRO A 197 2.36 -3.74 25.53
CA PRO A 197 3.81 -3.59 25.52
C PRO A 197 4.39 -3.55 24.10
N HIS A 198 3.83 -4.35 23.18
CA HIS A 198 4.29 -4.37 21.79
C HIS A 198 3.88 -3.10 21.04
N LYS A 199 2.68 -2.57 21.29
CA LYS A 199 2.26 -1.26 20.74
C LYS A 199 3.16 -0.13 21.23
N LEU A 200 3.45 -0.09 22.54
CA LEU A 200 4.32 0.92 23.13
C LEU A 200 5.73 0.84 22.55
N ALA A 201 6.26 -0.37 22.32
CA ALA A 201 7.56 -0.56 21.68
C ALA A 201 7.60 -0.02 20.24
N LEU A 202 6.56 -0.27 19.44
CA LEU A 202 6.45 0.24 18.07
C LEU A 202 6.39 1.77 18.03
N ASP A 203 5.56 2.38 18.89
CA ASP A 203 5.44 3.83 18.96
C ASP A 203 6.70 4.46 19.59
N ALA A 204 7.46 3.74 20.43
CA ALA A 204 8.72 4.21 20.99
C ALA A 204 9.82 4.32 19.94
N ALA A 205 9.87 3.38 18.99
CA ALA A 205 10.78 3.47 17.85
C ALA A 205 10.52 4.73 17.01
N TYR A 206 9.25 5.13 16.83
CA TYR A 206 8.92 6.39 16.17
C TYR A 206 9.40 7.62 16.95
N VAL A 207 9.22 7.63 18.27
CA VAL A 207 9.63 8.76 19.12
C VAL A 207 11.16 8.89 19.17
N GLN A 208 11.91 7.79 19.13
CA GLN A 208 13.38 7.82 19.05
C GLN A 208 13.89 8.42 17.74
N GLU A 209 13.21 8.14 16.62
CA GLU A 209 13.54 8.69 15.31
C GLU A 209 12.64 9.88 14.91
N TYR A 210 12.15 10.63 15.90
CA TYR A 210 11.17 11.70 15.67
C TYR A 210 11.74 12.77 14.74
N SER A 211 11.21 12.82 13.52
CA SER A 211 11.67 13.72 12.47
C SER A 211 10.58 13.93 11.42
N VAL A 212 10.73 14.97 10.60
CA VAL A 212 9.83 15.20 9.46
C VAL A 212 9.83 14.00 8.49
N ARG A 213 10.98 13.31 8.35
CA ARG A 213 11.10 12.13 7.49
C ARG A 213 10.28 10.95 8.02
N SER A 214 10.39 10.62 9.32
CA SER A 214 9.61 9.53 9.91
C SER A 214 8.12 9.85 9.91
N TYR A 215 7.74 11.11 10.16
CA TYR A 215 6.38 11.61 10.00
C TYR A 215 5.81 11.36 8.59
N LEU A 216 6.52 11.82 7.54
CA LEU A 216 6.08 11.64 6.15
C LEU A 216 6.04 10.17 5.73
N ALA A 217 6.98 9.35 6.22
CA ALA A 217 7.00 7.92 5.96
C ALA A 217 5.74 7.22 6.50
N ILE A 218 5.29 7.60 7.71
CA ILE A 218 4.07 7.03 8.31
C ILE A 218 2.82 7.53 7.57
N ILE A 219 2.77 8.81 7.15
CA ILE A 219 1.69 9.30 6.28
C ILE A 219 1.61 8.47 5.00
N PHE A 220 2.74 8.29 4.30
CA PHE A 220 2.79 7.51 3.07
C PHE A 220 2.35 6.06 3.30
N ALA A 221 2.89 5.40 4.34
CA ALA A 221 2.51 4.04 4.70
C ALA A 221 1.01 3.92 5.02
N SER A 222 0.43 4.93 5.68
CA SER A 222 -1.01 5.00 5.96
C SER A 222 -1.84 5.10 4.69
N VAL A 223 -1.44 5.96 3.74
CA VAL A 223 -2.13 6.12 2.44
C VAL A 223 -2.03 4.83 1.61
N VAL A 224 -0.85 4.23 1.51
CA VAL A 224 -0.63 2.96 0.78
C VAL A 224 -1.50 1.85 1.37
N LYS A 225 -1.60 1.78 2.70
CA LYS A 225 -2.44 0.80 3.38
C LYS A 225 -3.94 1.04 3.14
N LEU A 226 -4.40 2.30 3.20
CA LEU A 226 -5.80 2.67 2.98
C LEU A 226 -6.26 2.44 1.53
N THR A 227 -5.40 2.74 0.55
CA THR A 227 -5.70 2.55 -0.87
C THR A 227 -5.72 1.08 -1.30
N GLY A 228 -5.26 0.16 -0.44
CA GLY A 228 -5.20 -1.27 -0.76
C GLY A 228 -4.22 -1.59 -1.89
N LEU A 229 -3.36 -0.64 -2.28
CA LEU A 229 -2.40 -0.78 -3.36
C LEU A 229 -1.52 -2.03 -3.21
N PRO A 230 -1.03 -2.41 -2.01
CA PRO A 230 -0.25 -3.63 -1.84
C PRO A 230 -1.06 -4.89 -2.13
N LYS A 231 -2.33 -4.95 -1.68
CA LYS A 231 -3.21 -6.09 -1.99
C LYS A 231 -3.56 -6.14 -3.48
N LEU A 232 -3.77 -4.99 -4.12
CA LEU A 232 -4.00 -4.91 -5.56
C LEU A 232 -2.77 -5.40 -6.33
N VAL A 233 -1.59 -4.92 -5.97
CA VAL A 233 -0.30 -5.36 -6.54
C VAL A 233 -0.06 -6.84 -6.25
N GLU A 234 -0.36 -7.33 -5.06
CA GLU A 234 -0.24 -8.75 -4.69
C GLU A 234 -1.21 -9.61 -5.49
N VAL A 235 -2.47 -9.23 -5.63
CA VAL A 235 -3.46 -9.93 -6.47
C VAL A 235 -3.03 -9.92 -7.94
N ILE A 236 -2.51 -8.80 -8.44
CA ILE A 236 -1.99 -8.70 -9.82
C ILE A 236 -0.75 -9.60 -9.98
N THR A 237 0.22 -9.50 -9.07
CA THR A 237 1.51 -10.20 -9.16
C THR A 237 1.42 -11.69 -8.84
N HIS A 238 0.51 -12.13 -7.96
CA HIS A 238 0.24 -13.55 -7.71
C HIS A 238 -0.44 -14.22 -8.92
N ARG A 239 -1.11 -13.44 -9.77
CA ARG A 239 -1.66 -13.92 -11.06
C ARG A 239 -0.61 -13.97 -12.18
N ILE A 240 0.54 -13.31 -12.00
CA ILE A 240 1.68 -13.34 -12.92
C ILE A 240 2.53 -14.55 -12.52
N ARG A 241 2.27 -15.70 -13.16
CA ARG A 241 3.03 -16.94 -12.90
C ARG A 241 4.47 -16.84 -13.42
N ASN A 242 4.68 -16.08 -14.51
CA ASN A 242 5.96 -15.98 -15.20
C ASN A 242 6.63 -14.61 -14.98
N ARG A 243 7.13 -14.37 -13.76
CA ARG A 243 7.74 -13.09 -13.35
C ARG A 243 8.94 -12.68 -14.22
N HIS A 244 9.73 -13.63 -14.71
CA HIS A 244 10.89 -13.34 -15.56
C HIS A 244 10.49 -12.83 -16.96
N ILE A 245 9.44 -13.39 -17.57
CA ILE A 245 8.92 -12.90 -18.86
C ILE A 245 8.34 -11.49 -18.68
N PHE A 246 7.60 -11.27 -17.60
CA PHE A 246 7.05 -9.95 -17.26
C PHE A 246 8.17 -8.91 -17.07
N ALA A 247 9.23 -9.24 -16.33
CA ALA A 247 10.37 -8.34 -16.13
C ALA A 247 11.10 -8.04 -17.46
N ALA A 248 11.32 -9.06 -18.30
CA ALA A 248 11.95 -8.88 -19.60
C ALA A 248 11.11 -7.99 -20.54
N ASP A 249 9.79 -8.22 -20.61
CA ASP A 249 8.87 -7.37 -21.38
C ASP A 249 8.91 -5.92 -20.86
N LEU A 250 8.94 -5.69 -19.55
CA LEU A 250 8.94 -4.35 -18.95
C LEU A 250 10.22 -3.57 -19.30
N VAL A 251 11.38 -4.23 -19.31
CA VAL A 251 12.64 -3.63 -19.77
C VAL A 251 12.57 -3.30 -21.26
N LEU A 252 12.04 -4.22 -22.08
CA LEU A 252 11.94 -3.99 -23.52
C LEU A 252 10.98 -2.84 -23.85
N TRP A 253 9.84 -2.77 -23.18
CA TRP A 253 8.87 -1.69 -23.37
C TRP A 253 9.35 -0.32 -22.90
N ALA A 254 10.35 -0.25 -22.02
CA ALA A 254 11.04 1.00 -21.73
C ALA A 254 11.94 1.44 -22.90
N ILE A 255 12.44 0.50 -23.69
CA ILE A 255 13.36 0.76 -24.81
C ILE A 255 12.59 1.02 -26.11
N THR A 256 11.49 0.32 -26.37
CA THR A 256 10.76 0.39 -27.65
C THR A 256 10.31 1.79 -28.06
N PRO A 257 9.83 2.69 -27.17
CA PRO A 257 9.43 4.04 -27.58
C PRO A 257 10.63 4.91 -27.97
N ILE A 258 11.78 4.70 -27.34
CA ILE A 258 13.02 5.41 -27.66
C ILE A 258 13.51 4.97 -29.04
N VAL A 259 13.54 3.66 -29.30
CA VAL A 259 13.91 3.11 -30.60
C VAL A 259 12.95 3.58 -31.69
N ALA A 260 11.64 3.54 -31.43
CA ALA A 260 10.63 4.04 -32.37
C ALA A 260 10.84 5.52 -32.70
N TRP A 261 11.15 6.34 -31.69
CA TRP A 261 11.45 7.75 -31.88
C TRP A 261 12.72 7.97 -32.71
N CYS A 262 13.80 7.24 -32.41
CA CYS A 262 15.04 7.29 -33.19
C CYS A 262 14.81 6.94 -34.67
N LEU A 263 14.08 5.85 -34.94
CA LEU A 263 13.73 5.42 -36.29
C LEU A 263 12.90 6.46 -37.04
N LEU A 264 11.89 7.04 -36.39
CA LEU A 264 11.02 8.04 -37.00
C LEU A 264 11.71 9.38 -37.30
N ASN A 265 12.78 9.70 -36.57
CA ASN A 265 13.60 10.90 -36.81
C ASN A 265 14.83 10.62 -37.68
N ASN A 266 14.97 9.40 -38.23
CA ASN A 266 16.12 8.97 -39.01
C ASN A 266 17.47 9.17 -38.28
N GLN A 267 17.49 8.90 -36.96
CA GLN A 267 18.67 9.00 -36.11
C GLN A 267 19.03 7.64 -35.53
N LEU A 268 20.32 7.29 -35.52
CA LEU A 268 20.83 6.05 -34.93
C LEU A 268 21.47 6.24 -33.54
N TYR A 269 21.44 7.48 -33.02
CA TYR A 269 22.03 7.84 -31.74
C TYR A 269 20.94 8.16 -30.72
N LEU A 270 21.23 7.91 -29.44
CA LEU A 270 20.35 8.33 -28.34
C LEU A 270 20.33 9.86 -28.26
N PRO A 271 19.16 10.48 -28.08
CA PRO A 271 19.08 11.92 -27.89
C PRO A 271 19.83 12.32 -26.61
N SER A 272 20.65 13.38 -26.70
CA SER A 272 21.43 13.91 -25.57
C SER A 272 20.54 14.44 -24.43
N ALA A 273 19.29 14.78 -24.75
CA ALA A 273 18.23 15.05 -23.80
C ALA A 273 16.93 14.38 -24.28
N VAL A 274 16.33 13.56 -23.43
CA VAL A 274 15.03 12.93 -23.73
C VAL A 274 13.94 13.98 -23.57
N ASP A 275 13.17 14.21 -24.63
CA ASP A 275 12.04 15.13 -24.59
C ASP A 275 11.04 14.70 -23.49
N SER A 276 10.60 15.66 -22.67
CA SER A 276 9.60 15.42 -21.61
C SER A 276 8.30 14.82 -22.16
N ARG A 277 7.97 15.11 -23.42
CA ARG A 277 6.84 14.50 -24.13
C ARG A 277 7.03 13.00 -24.33
N LEU A 278 8.21 12.60 -24.79
CA LEU A 278 8.57 11.20 -25.00
C LEU A 278 8.57 10.43 -23.67
N VAL A 279 9.08 11.03 -22.59
CA VAL A 279 9.02 10.44 -21.24
C VAL A 279 7.57 10.20 -20.81
N LEU A 280 6.69 11.19 -20.99
CA LEU A 280 5.28 11.05 -20.64
C LEU A 280 4.58 9.95 -21.47
N TYR A 281 4.86 9.87 -22.77
CA TYR A 281 4.39 8.78 -23.61
C TYR A 281 4.91 7.42 -23.14
N MET A 282 6.18 7.30 -22.78
CA MET A 282 6.75 6.04 -22.25
C MET A 282 5.98 5.56 -21.01
N VAL A 283 5.65 6.48 -20.09
CA VAL A 283 4.86 6.15 -18.89
C VAL A 283 3.46 5.67 -19.28
N VAL A 284 2.74 6.43 -20.10
CA VAL A 284 1.37 6.09 -20.53
C VAL A 284 1.36 4.77 -21.33
N ALA A 285 2.25 4.62 -22.29
CA ALA A 285 2.38 3.42 -23.12
C ALA A 285 2.72 2.19 -22.27
N THR A 286 3.61 2.31 -21.29
CA THR A 286 3.95 1.21 -20.38
C THR A 286 2.74 0.78 -19.56
N LEU A 287 1.99 1.74 -19.00
CA LEU A 287 0.77 1.43 -18.24
C LEU A 287 -0.27 0.71 -19.10
N VAL A 288 -0.54 1.21 -20.31
CA VAL A 288 -1.46 0.57 -21.26
C VAL A 288 -0.98 -0.84 -21.64
N LYS A 289 0.31 -1.01 -21.95
CA LYS A 289 0.90 -2.32 -22.30
C LYS A 289 0.74 -3.33 -21.16
N VAL A 290 1.09 -2.96 -19.94
CA VAL A 290 0.91 -3.80 -18.74
C VAL A 290 -0.55 -4.22 -18.57
N SER A 291 -1.49 -3.28 -18.68
CA SER A 291 -2.92 -3.55 -18.54
C SER A 291 -3.44 -4.50 -19.62
N VAL A 292 -3.12 -4.27 -20.89
CA VAL A 292 -3.62 -5.08 -22.01
C VAL A 292 -3.00 -6.48 -22.00
N TYR A 293 -1.67 -6.61 -21.86
CA TYR A 293 -1.04 -7.94 -21.82
C TYR A 293 -1.50 -8.78 -20.64
N TYR A 294 -1.76 -8.15 -19.49
CA TYR A 294 -2.36 -8.82 -18.34
C TYR A 294 -3.81 -9.26 -18.63
N GLY A 295 -4.62 -8.40 -19.27
CA GLY A 295 -5.99 -8.69 -19.67
C GLY A 295 -6.08 -9.89 -20.62
N PHE A 296 -5.18 -9.96 -21.59
CA PHE A 296 -5.05 -11.09 -22.53
C PHE A 296 -4.45 -12.35 -21.88
N GLY A 297 -4.04 -12.29 -20.62
CA GLY A 297 -3.54 -13.45 -19.88
C GLY A 297 -2.16 -13.94 -20.32
N LEU A 298 -1.37 -13.10 -21.02
CA LEU A 298 -0.06 -13.45 -21.60
C LEU A 298 1.00 -13.82 -20.54
N TYR A 299 0.73 -13.58 -19.26
CA TYR A 299 1.60 -13.91 -18.13
C TYR A 299 1.12 -15.09 -17.27
N ARG A 300 0.02 -15.76 -17.64
CA ARG A 300 -0.59 -16.85 -16.86
C ARG A 300 -0.07 -18.25 -17.24
N ARG A 301 0.38 -18.45 -18.48
CA ARG A 301 0.83 -19.75 -19.01
C ARG A 301 2.24 -19.65 -19.58
N TYR A 302 3.05 -20.69 -19.36
CA TYR A 302 4.27 -20.89 -20.15
C TYR A 302 3.87 -21.35 -21.56
N TRP A 303 4.44 -20.72 -22.58
CA TRP A 303 4.33 -21.18 -23.96
C TRP A 303 5.15 -22.46 -24.10
N GLN A 304 4.56 -23.61 -23.76
CA GLN A 304 5.19 -24.92 -23.95
C GLN A 304 5.19 -25.31 -25.43
N TYR A 305 4.15 -24.91 -26.18
CA TYR A 305 4.06 -25.01 -27.63
C TYR A 305 3.61 -23.64 -28.16
N THR A 306 4.27 -23.08 -29.17
CA THR A 306 3.77 -21.90 -29.90
C THR A 306 2.56 -22.31 -30.72
N GLY A 307 1.39 -22.39 -30.07
CA GLY A 307 0.13 -22.61 -30.76
C GLY A 307 -0.29 -21.35 -31.52
N ILE A 308 -1.06 -21.54 -32.60
CA ILE A 308 -1.70 -20.43 -33.34
C ILE A 308 -2.50 -19.52 -32.39
N HIS A 309 -3.12 -20.11 -31.36
CA HIS A 309 -3.84 -19.39 -30.32
C HIS A 309 -2.95 -18.44 -29.51
N ASP A 310 -1.74 -18.85 -29.14
CA ASP A 310 -0.83 -18.03 -28.35
C ASP A 310 -0.27 -16.86 -29.18
N LEU A 311 0.02 -17.12 -30.46
CA LEU A 311 0.36 -16.06 -31.41
C LEU A 311 -0.80 -15.08 -31.59
N ALA A 312 -2.04 -15.58 -31.73
CA ALA A 312 -3.24 -14.74 -31.84
C ALA A 312 -3.49 -13.88 -30.60
N LEU A 313 -3.20 -14.38 -29.39
CA LEU A 313 -3.28 -13.59 -28.17
C LEU A 313 -2.23 -12.47 -28.14
N LEU A 314 -0.99 -12.76 -28.56
CA LEU A 314 0.09 -11.76 -28.59
C LEU A 314 -0.17 -10.69 -29.65
N THR A 315 -0.58 -11.08 -30.85
CA THR A 315 -0.91 -10.13 -31.93
C THR A 315 -2.15 -9.32 -31.58
N GLY A 316 -3.19 -9.96 -31.02
CA GLY A 316 -4.39 -9.28 -30.54
C GLY A 316 -4.10 -8.27 -29.43
N ALA A 317 -3.25 -8.61 -28.47
CA ALA A 317 -2.82 -7.69 -27.41
C ALA A 317 -2.07 -6.48 -27.99
N ASN A 318 -1.11 -6.70 -28.89
CA ASN A 318 -0.36 -5.60 -29.51
C ASN A 318 -1.23 -4.71 -30.39
N ALA A 319 -2.12 -5.30 -31.20
CA ALA A 319 -3.08 -4.53 -32.00
C ALA A 319 -3.97 -3.66 -31.10
N THR A 320 -4.45 -4.21 -29.98
CA THR A 320 -5.24 -3.47 -28.99
C THR A 320 -4.45 -2.30 -28.40
N ILE A 321 -3.20 -2.52 -28.00
CA ILE A 321 -2.32 -1.46 -27.48
C ILE A 321 -2.12 -0.36 -28.52
N THR A 322 -1.76 -0.72 -29.75
CA THR A 322 -1.51 0.23 -30.83
C THR A 322 -2.75 1.07 -31.12
N VAL A 323 -3.93 0.44 -31.19
CA VAL A 323 -5.21 1.14 -31.40
C VAL A 323 -5.52 2.06 -30.22
N CYS A 324 -5.38 1.60 -28.98
CA CYS A 324 -5.64 2.43 -27.80
C CYS A 324 -4.72 3.65 -27.73
N LEU A 325 -3.42 3.48 -28.00
CA LEU A 325 -2.45 4.58 -27.95
C LEU A 325 -2.62 5.55 -29.13
N ALA A 326 -2.88 5.04 -30.34
CA ALA A 326 -3.16 5.88 -31.51
C ALA A 326 -4.49 6.63 -31.36
N PHE A 327 -5.55 5.99 -30.86
CA PHE A 327 -6.82 6.64 -30.60
C PHE A 327 -6.70 7.68 -29.50
N GLY A 328 -6.04 7.36 -28.38
CA GLY A 328 -5.77 8.30 -27.30
C GLY A 328 -5.02 9.54 -27.81
N TYR A 329 -4.02 9.35 -28.67
CA TYR A 329 -3.31 10.44 -29.34
C TYR A 329 -4.25 11.30 -30.20
N LEU A 330 -5.09 10.69 -31.04
CA LEU A 330 -6.04 11.42 -31.90
C LEU A 330 -7.05 12.24 -31.08
N VAL A 331 -7.56 11.70 -29.97
CA VAL A 331 -8.47 12.41 -29.07
C VAL A 331 -7.78 13.61 -28.42
N ILE A 332 -6.57 13.43 -27.89
CA ILE A 332 -5.75 14.49 -27.32
C ILE A 332 -5.54 15.61 -28.35
N ALA A 333 -5.16 15.25 -29.58
CA ALA A 333 -4.92 16.19 -30.66
C ALA A 333 -6.20 16.93 -31.10
N GLN A 334 -7.33 16.25 -31.23
CA GLN A 334 -8.60 16.82 -31.69
C GLN A 334 -9.20 17.82 -30.70
N PHE A 335 -9.08 17.56 -29.40
CA PHE A 335 -9.68 18.38 -28.34
C PHE A 335 -8.69 19.38 -27.71
N GLY A 336 -7.45 19.44 -28.19
CA GLY A 336 -6.40 20.30 -27.62
C GLY A 336 -6.08 19.98 -26.15
N LEU A 337 -6.46 18.78 -25.70
CA LEU A 337 -6.19 18.30 -24.34
C LEU A 337 -4.71 17.96 -24.25
N LEU A 338 -4.00 18.45 -23.22
CA LEU A 338 -2.60 18.11 -22.96
C LEU A 338 -1.69 18.31 -24.21
N PRO A 339 -1.47 19.54 -24.68
CA PRO A 339 -0.59 19.82 -25.83
C PRO A 339 0.87 19.37 -25.61
N THR A 340 1.25 19.06 -24.38
CA THR A 340 2.51 18.40 -24.03
C THR A 340 2.58 16.92 -24.44
N LEU A 341 1.47 16.28 -24.84
CA LEU A 341 1.44 14.89 -25.33
C LEU A 341 1.55 14.77 -26.85
N SER A 342 1.60 15.88 -27.60
CA SER A 342 1.72 15.83 -29.06
C SER A 342 3.14 15.45 -29.48
N ILE A 343 3.37 14.16 -29.66
CA ILE A 343 4.56 13.56 -30.29
C ILE A 343 4.24 13.25 -31.77
N ILE A 344 5.20 12.69 -32.51
CA ILE A 344 5.03 12.20 -33.88
C ILE A 344 3.81 11.25 -33.95
N PRO A 345 2.79 11.52 -34.78
CA PRO A 345 1.54 10.73 -34.84
C PRO A 345 1.73 9.23 -35.11
N THR A 346 2.80 8.86 -35.81
CA THR A 346 3.12 7.49 -36.19
C THR A 346 3.87 6.71 -35.09
N LEU A 347 4.30 7.38 -34.01
CA LEU A 347 5.05 6.75 -32.92
C LEU A 347 4.32 5.55 -32.29
N PRO A 348 3.01 5.61 -31.96
CA PRO A 348 2.30 4.47 -31.37
C PRO A 348 2.26 3.23 -32.27
N ILE A 349 2.28 3.44 -33.59
CA ILE A 349 2.25 2.36 -34.58
C ILE A 349 3.61 1.65 -34.61
N VAL A 350 4.69 2.43 -34.74
CA VAL A 350 6.07 1.87 -34.77
C VAL A 350 6.42 1.22 -33.43
N ASP A 351 6.10 1.88 -32.31
CA ASP A 351 6.30 1.34 -30.96
C ASP A 351 5.52 0.03 -30.74
N GLY A 352 4.27 -0.05 -31.22
CA GLY A 352 3.47 -1.26 -31.14
C GLY A 352 4.03 -2.44 -31.94
N LEU A 353 4.51 -2.19 -33.16
CA LEU A 353 5.19 -3.20 -33.98
C LEU A 353 6.45 -3.73 -33.30
N LEU A 354 7.31 -2.82 -32.82
CA LEU A 354 8.53 -3.19 -32.09
C LEU A 354 8.22 -3.96 -30.82
N SER A 355 7.21 -3.51 -30.05
CA SER A 355 6.78 -4.19 -28.81
C SER A 355 6.31 -5.61 -29.08
N GLY A 356 5.55 -5.83 -30.17
CA GLY A 356 5.09 -7.16 -30.56
C GLY A 356 6.23 -8.09 -30.96
N VAL A 357 7.18 -7.60 -31.77
CA VAL A 357 8.37 -8.36 -32.15
C VAL A 357 9.20 -8.72 -30.91
N PHE A 358 9.56 -7.74 -30.09
CA PHE A 358 10.40 -7.98 -28.91
C PHE A 358 9.74 -8.90 -27.89
N SER A 359 8.46 -8.71 -27.59
CA SER A 359 7.70 -9.60 -26.70
C SER A 359 7.54 -11.01 -27.29
N GLY A 360 7.45 -11.16 -28.61
CA GLY A 360 7.48 -12.46 -29.27
C GLY A 360 8.84 -13.13 -29.12
N SER A 361 9.91 -12.39 -29.39
CA SER A 361 11.30 -12.85 -29.28
C SER A 361 11.68 -13.29 -27.88
N THR A 362 11.26 -12.58 -26.82
CA THR A 362 11.53 -13.01 -25.43
C THR A 362 10.92 -14.37 -25.12
N ARG A 363 9.68 -14.58 -25.55
CA ARG A 363 8.95 -15.83 -25.33
C ARG A 363 9.58 -16.99 -26.10
N LEU A 364 9.95 -16.77 -27.36
CA LEU A 364 10.64 -17.77 -28.18
C LEU A 364 12.04 -18.08 -27.62
N GLY A 365 12.81 -17.05 -27.25
CA GLY A 365 14.15 -17.21 -26.70
C GLY A 365 14.16 -17.97 -25.38
N MET A 366 13.23 -17.68 -24.47
CA MET A 366 13.11 -18.44 -23.21
C MET A 366 12.68 -19.89 -23.45
N ARG A 367 11.89 -20.17 -24.50
CA ARG A 367 11.60 -21.54 -24.91
C ARG A 367 12.86 -22.26 -25.39
N MET A 368 13.61 -21.67 -26.32
CA MET A 368 14.85 -22.26 -26.84
C MET A 368 15.85 -22.51 -25.72
N LEU A 369 15.98 -21.57 -24.77
CA LEU A 369 16.84 -21.73 -23.60
C LEU A 369 16.38 -22.90 -22.71
N ASN A 370 15.08 -23.03 -22.47
CA ASN A 370 14.53 -24.14 -21.69
C ASN A 370 14.70 -25.50 -22.38
N GLU A 371 14.49 -25.58 -23.70
CA GLU A 371 14.73 -26.80 -24.48
C GLU A 371 16.22 -27.17 -24.47
N TRP A 372 17.11 -26.18 -24.66
CA TRP A 372 18.55 -26.38 -24.60
C TRP A 372 19.00 -26.87 -23.22
N MET A 373 18.52 -26.25 -22.13
CA MET A 373 18.81 -26.68 -20.76
C MET A 373 18.34 -28.12 -20.48
N ARG A 374 17.13 -28.49 -20.96
CA ARG A 374 16.62 -29.86 -20.83
C ARG A 374 17.47 -30.86 -21.60
N ALA A 375 17.81 -30.56 -22.85
CA ALA A 375 18.68 -31.40 -23.65
C ALA A 375 20.04 -31.61 -22.96
N HIS A 376 20.65 -30.56 -22.43
CA HIS A 376 21.95 -30.64 -21.73
C HIS A 376 21.85 -31.35 -20.37
N HIS A 377 20.71 -31.31 -19.68
CA HIS A 377 20.47 -32.09 -18.47
C HIS A 377 20.30 -33.59 -18.76
N GLU A 378 19.67 -33.97 -19.88
CA GLU A 378 19.51 -35.38 -20.28
C GLU A 378 20.83 -36.04 -20.70
N PHE A 379 21.85 -35.28 -21.12
CA PHE A 379 23.19 -35.82 -21.41
C PHE A 379 24.02 -36.14 -20.16
N GLY A 380 23.66 -35.62 -18.98
CA GLY A 380 24.38 -35.85 -17.72
C GLY A 380 23.98 -37.12 -16.97
N ASN A 381 22.79 -37.67 -17.24
CA ASN A 381 22.26 -38.85 -16.54
C ASN A 381 21.61 -39.83 -17.52
N ARG A 382 22.42 -40.45 -18.39
CA ARG A 382 21.99 -41.65 -19.11
C ARG A 382 21.92 -42.84 -18.15
N HIS A 383 20.89 -42.91 -17.32
CA HIS A 383 20.53 -44.18 -16.73
C HIS A 383 19.99 -45.08 -17.84
N ARG A 384 20.71 -46.17 -18.15
CA ARG A 384 20.18 -47.25 -18.99
C ARG A 384 19.01 -47.87 -18.24
N VAL A 385 17.78 -47.49 -18.61
CA VAL A 385 16.59 -48.17 -18.12
C VAL A 385 16.45 -49.46 -18.92
N ILE A 386 16.75 -50.60 -18.30
CA ILE A 386 16.43 -51.91 -18.84
C ILE A 386 14.96 -52.15 -18.53
N ILE A 387 14.11 -52.10 -19.56
CA ILE A 387 12.71 -52.51 -19.44
C ILE A 387 12.69 -54.04 -19.53
N ALA A 388 12.83 -54.71 -18.39
CA ALA A 388 12.55 -56.14 -18.29
C ALA A 388 11.04 -56.32 -18.11
N SER A 389 10.41 -57.05 -19.03
CA SER A 389 8.97 -57.35 -19.10
C SER A 389 8.06 -56.24 -19.65
N ALA A 390 8.26 -55.90 -20.92
CA ALA A 390 7.12 -55.62 -21.77
C ALA A 390 7.19 -56.65 -22.89
N GLY A 391 6.25 -57.60 -22.91
CA GLY A 391 6.13 -58.57 -24.00
C GLY A 391 5.82 -57.87 -25.34
N SER A 392 4.90 -58.40 -26.13
CA SER A 392 4.52 -57.79 -27.43
C SER A 392 4.17 -56.29 -27.38
N ALA A 393 3.70 -55.78 -26.24
CA ALA A 393 3.44 -54.35 -26.02
C ALA A 393 4.70 -53.46 -26.01
N GLY A 394 5.87 -53.99 -25.63
CA GLY A 394 7.13 -53.23 -25.62
C GLY A 394 7.72 -53.02 -27.02
N ILE A 395 7.46 -53.96 -27.93
CA ILE A 395 7.97 -53.91 -29.31
C ILE A 395 7.22 -52.85 -30.14
N ALA A 396 5.96 -52.56 -29.82
CA ALA A 396 5.17 -51.53 -30.51
C ALA A 396 5.60 -50.09 -30.15
N ALA A 397 6.28 -49.87 -29.03
CA ALA A 397 6.77 -48.56 -28.61
C ALA A 397 8.18 -48.22 -29.18
N LEU A 398 8.81 -49.17 -29.89
CA LEU A 398 10.17 -49.05 -30.45
C LEU A 398 10.19 -48.89 -31.98
N ARG A 399 9.02 -48.82 -32.64
CA ARG A 399 8.86 -48.37 -34.02
C ARG A 399 8.23 -46.99 -34.02
#